data_AF-A0A969BUJ0-F1
#
_entry.id   AF-A0A969BUJ0-F1
#
_cell.length_a   1.000
_cell.length_b   1.000
_cell.length_c   1.000
_cell.angle_alpha   90.00
_cell.angle_beta   90.00
_cell.angle_gamma   90.00
#
_symmetry.space_group_name_H-M   'P 1'
#
loop_
_entity.id
_entity.type
_entity.pdbx_description
1 polymer ?
#
loop_
_entity_poly.entity_id
_entity_poly.type
_entity_poly.pdbx_seq_one_letter_code
_entity_poly.pdbx_strand_id
1 'polypeptide(L)'
;MRNNPIRKVLVAVSALVAATAFWFVPSPGKLTLVSGDLSAEQLLFPQVVFSPKSNSSVESNTLIVRVQDPIGWAHIKLYVNHVWMQEGPTWQQLASKQWQWEWQLAIPPSTEPKELVAYHSCDVGCVEWWRRMLPISSTPMDLLCKCQADPMRPI
;
A
#
# COMPACT_ATOMS: atom_id res chain seq x y z
N MET A 1 50.28 -39.56 -3.36
CA MET A 1 49.46 -38.54 -2.65
C MET A 1 48.31 -39.27 -1.96
N ARG A 2 48.37 -39.44 -0.63
CA ARG A 2 47.40 -40.25 0.14
C ARG A 2 46.10 -39.47 0.33
N ASN A 3 44.99 -40.03 -0.15
CA ASN A 3 43.63 -39.53 0.12
C ASN A 3 43.35 -39.67 1.62
N ASN A 4 43.39 -38.57 2.37
CA ASN A 4 43.05 -38.55 3.79
C ASN A 4 41.52 -38.37 3.93
N PRO A 5 40.78 -39.38 4.43
CA PRO A 5 39.33 -39.30 4.56
C PRO A 5 38.87 -38.15 5.46
N ILE A 6 39.68 -37.77 6.46
CA ILE A 6 39.40 -36.67 7.38
C ILE A 6 39.31 -35.33 6.64
N ARG A 7 40.17 -35.11 5.63
CA ARG A 7 40.17 -33.88 4.83
C ARG A 7 38.90 -33.74 4.00
N LYS A 8 38.32 -34.85 3.52
CA LYS A 8 37.08 -34.83 2.73
C LYS A 8 35.87 -34.49 3.60
N VAL A 9 35.81 -35.03 4.82
CA VAL A 9 34.74 -34.73 5.78
C VAL A 9 34.77 -33.26 6.18
N LEU A 10 35.95 -32.72 6.48
CA LEU A 10 36.11 -31.30 6.82
C LEU A 10 35.64 -30.36 5.71
N VAL A 11 35.96 -30.67 4.45
CA VAL A 11 35.50 -29.88 3.29
C VAL A 11 33.98 -29.97 3.13
N ALA A 12 33.40 -31.16 3.28
CA ALA A 12 31.95 -31.35 3.15
C ALA A 12 31.18 -30.59 4.24
N VAL A 13 31.65 -30.62 5.50
CA VAL A 13 31.03 -29.88 6.61
C VAL A 13 31.15 -28.37 6.39
N SER A 14 32.32 -27.89 5.97
CA SER A 14 32.52 -26.47 5.68
C SER A 14 31.60 -25.97 4.55
N ALA A 15 31.45 -26.76 3.48
CA ALA A 15 30.54 -26.42 2.38
C ALA A 15 29.07 -26.37 2.84
N LEU A 16 28.66 -27.29 3.71
CA LEU A 16 27.30 -27.33 4.26
C LEU A 16 27.01 -26.10 5.13
N VAL A 17 27.95 -25.72 6.01
CA VAL A 17 27.83 -24.53 6.87
C VAL A 17 27.78 -23.24 6.04
N ALA A 18 28.58 -23.15 4.98
CA ALA A 18 28.55 -21.98 4.08
C ALA A 18 27.20 -21.88 3.34
N ALA A 19 26.66 -22.99 2.87
CA ALA A 19 25.38 -23.01 2.17
C ALA A 19 24.20 -22.64 3.08
N THR A 20 24.19 -23.12 4.32
CA THR A 20 23.13 -22.76 5.29
C THR A 20 23.25 -21.30 5.71
N ALA A 21 24.46 -20.80 6.00
CA ALA A 21 24.67 -19.40 6.36
C ALA A 21 24.23 -18.43 5.24
N PHE A 22 24.49 -18.78 3.97
CA PHE A 22 24.06 -17.98 2.81
C PHE A 22 22.53 -17.82 2.74
N TRP A 23 21.79 -18.84 3.13
CA TRP A 23 20.32 -18.80 3.14
C TRP A 23 19.73 -17.88 4.22
N PHE A 24 20.49 -17.63 5.28
CA PHE A 24 20.10 -16.73 6.37
C PHE A 24 20.59 -15.29 6.18
N VAL A 25 21.28 -14.99 5.06
CA VAL A 25 21.62 -13.60 4.76
C VAL A 25 20.31 -12.88 4.40
N PRO A 26 19.88 -11.88 5.18
CA PRO A 26 18.72 -11.07 4.83
C PRO A 26 18.98 -10.46 3.45
N SER A 27 18.06 -10.69 2.51
CA SER A 27 18.18 -10.15 1.17
C SER A 27 18.37 -8.62 1.28
N PRO A 28 19.40 -8.05 0.62
CA PRO A 28 19.60 -6.61 0.68
C PRO A 28 18.34 -5.93 0.13
N GLY A 29 17.64 -5.22 1.00
CA GLY A 29 16.49 -4.40 0.64
C GLY A 29 16.92 -3.41 -0.45
N LYS A 30 16.22 -3.44 -1.58
CA LYS A 30 16.55 -2.60 -2.74
C LYS A 30 16.14 -1.17 -2.42
N LEU A 31 17.09 -0.32 -2.03
CA LEU A 31 16.88 1.11 -1.88
C LEU A 31 17.00 1.77 -3.26
N THR A 32 15.88 2.00 -3.93
CA THR A 32 15.83 2.84 -5.13
C THR A 32 15.67 4.30 -4.73
N LEU A 33 16.76 5.05 -4.81
CA LEU A 33 16.75 6.51 -4.73
C LEU A 33 16.38 7.05 -6.12
N VAL A 34 15.19 7.61 -6.26
CA VAL A 34 14.80 8.31 -7.48
C VAL A 34 15.18 9.77 -7.32
N SER A 35 16.08 10.25 -8.18
CA SER A 35 16.49 11.65 -8.28
C SER A 35 16.39 12.08 -9.73
N GLY A 36 15.50 13.05 -10.01
CA GLY A 36 15.46 13.77 -11.29
C GLY A 36 14.16 13.58 -12.09
N ASP A 37 13.50 14.72 -12.34
CA ASP A 37 12.40 14.97 -13.28
C ASP A 37 11.08 14.21 -13.09
N LEU A 38 10.25 14.80 -12.22
CA LEU A 38 8.85 14.51 -11.87
C LEU A 38 7.84 14.63 -13.04
N SER A 39 8.18 14.19 -14.26
CA SER A 39 7.26 14.29 -15.42
C SER A 39 7.14 13.02 -16.26
N ALA A 40 7.94 11.98 -16.01
CA ALA A 40 7.73 10.64 -16.58
C ALA A 40 7.25 9.59 -15.54
N GLU A 41 7.25 9.95 -14.25
CA GLU A 41 6.79 9.11 -13.14
C GLU A 41 5.28 9.23 -12.83
N GLN A 42 4.46 9.90 -13.64
CA GLN A 42 3.00 9.97 -13.37
C GLN A 42 2.22 8.65 -13.59
N LEU A 43 2.93 7.53 -13.72
CA LEU A 43 2.44 6.15 -13.54
C LEU A 43 2.70 5.65 -12.09
N LEU A 44 2.61 6.53 -11.09
CA LEU A 44 2.73 6.22 -9.66
C LEU A 44 1.50 5.43 -9.19
N PHE A 45 1.58 4.11 -9.31
CA PHE A 45 0.67 3.20 -8.63
C PHE A 45 1.07 3.06 -7.15
N PRO A 46 0.10 2.91 -6.24
CA PRO A 46 -1.34 2.82 -6.50
C PRO A 46 -2.01 4.17 -6.75
N GLN A 47 -3.06 4.17 -7.58
CA GLN A 47 -3.95 5.33 -7.72
C GLN A 47 -5.07 5.24 -6.68
N VAL A 48 -5.24 6.28 -5.87
CA VAL A 48 -6.23 6.30 -4.78
C VAL A 48 -7.27 7.38 -5.04
N VAL A 49 -8.53 6.99 -5.11
CA VAL A 49 -9.68 7.87 -5.35
C VAL A 49 -10.62 7.82 -4.14
N PHE A 50 -11.02 8.99 -3.69
CA PHE A 50 -11.99 9.16 -2.61
C PHE A 50 -13.29 9.66 -3.21
N SER A 51 -14.41 9.05 -2.84
CA SER A 51 -15.73 9.51 -3.29
C SER A 51 -16.74 9.40 -2.16
N PRO A 52 -17.58 10.40 -1.94
CA PRO A 52 -18.74 10.24 -1.08
C PRO A 52 -19.68 9.19 -1.68
N LYS A 53 -20.37 8.44 -0.82
CA LYS A 53 -21.48 7.62 -1.29
C LYS A 53 -22.61 8.55 -1.72
N SER A 54 -22.89 8.58 -3.02
CA SER A 54 -23.94 9.41 -3.63
C SER A 54 -25.33 8.85 -3.32
N ASN A 55 -25.73 8.89 -2.06
CA ASN A 55 -27.12 8.76 -1.67
C ASN A 55 -27.64 10.18 -1.44
N SER A 56 -28.76 10.53 -2.06
CA SER A 56 -29.33 11.87 -2.19
C SER A 56 -29.70 12.61 -0.89
N SER A 57 -29.32 12.08 0.27
CA SER A 57 -29.41 12.76 1.56
C SER A 57 -28.06 13.38 1.91
N VAL A 58 -28.08 14.67 2.21
CA VAL A 58 -26.94 15.56 2.53
C VAL A 58 -26.10 15.12 3.75
N GLU A 59 -26.33 13.91 4.29
CA GLU A 59 -25.76 13.37 5.52
C GLU A 59 -25.15 11.96 5.37
N SER A 60 -24.78 11.53 4.15
CA SER A 60 -24.03 10.27 4.04
C SER A 60 -22.62 10.44 4.59
N ASN A 61 -22.42 10.06 5.85
CA ASN A 61 -21.11 9.88 6.50
C ASN A 61 -20.33 8.68 5.93
N THR A 62 -20.62 8.24 4.70
CA THR A 62 -19.96 7.11 4.07
C THR A 62 -18.96 7.59 3.03
N LEU A 63 -17.69 7.28 3.26
CA LEU A 63 -16.60 7.49 2.31
C LEU A 63 -16.33 6.19 1.55
N ILE A 64 -16.35 6.27 0.23
CA ILE A 64 -15.87 5.21 -0.65
C ILE A 64 -14.39 5.49 -0.94
N VAL A 65 -13.54 4.51 -0.64
CA VAL A 65 -12.12 4.54 -0.96
C VAL A 65 -11.86 3.52 -2.05
N ARG A 66 -11.34 3.97 -3.20
CA ARG A 66 -10.95 3.12 -4.31
C ARG A 66 -9.44 3.17 -4.49
N VAL A 67 -8.83 2.01 -4.59
CA VAL A 67 -7.41 1.86 -4.88
C VAL A 67 -7.28 1.10 -6.19
N GLN A 68 -6.47 1.59 -7.11
CA GLN A 68 -6.22 0.96 -8.40
C GLN A 68 -4.75 0.69 -8.62
N ASP A 69 -4.43 -0.48 -9.15
CA ASP A 69 -3.06 -0.95 -9.39
C ASP A 69 -3.01 -1.96 -10.55
N PRO A 70 -1.95 -2.01 -11.37
CA PRO A 70 -1.77 -3.04 -12.37
C PRO A 70 -1.61 -4.46 -11.78
N ILE A 71 -1.13 -4.60 -10.53
CA ILE A 71 -0.87 -5.89 -9.88
C ILE A 71 -2.07 -6.31 -9.04
N GLY A 72 -2.68 -7.45 -9.36
CA GLY A 72 -3.82 -8.00 -8.62
C GLY A 72 -3.44 -8.61 -7.27
N TRP A 73 -3.41 -7.79 -6.22
CA TRP A 73 -3.18 -8.25 -4.85
C TRP A 73 -4.41 -8.98 -4.27
N ALA A 74 -4.20 -10.19 -3.72
CA ALA A 74 -5.26 -10.98 -3.09
C ALA A 74 -5.43 -10.68 -1.58
N HIS A 75 -4.35 -10.34 -0.88
CA HIS A 75 -4.32 -10.15 0.57
C HIS A 75 -4.03 -8.71 0.93
N ILE A 76 -5.10 -7.95 1.15
CA ILE A 76 -5.08 -6.49 1.24
C ILE A 76 -5.92 -6.08 2.43
N LYS A 77 -5.43 -5.11 3.18
CA LYS A 77 -6.08 -4.61 4.38
C LYS A 77 -6.08 -3.09 4.38
N LEU A 78 -7.12 -2.52 4.96
CA LEU A 78 -7.20 -1.10 5.25
C LEU A 78 -7.13 -0.89 6.75
N TYR A 79 -6.32 0.07 7.16
CA TYR A 79 -6.11 0.48 8.53
C TYR A 79 -6.63 1.90 8.68
N VAL A 80 -7.55 2.09 9.63
CA VAL A 80 -8.25 3.37 9.87
C VAL A 80 -8.10 3.72 11.34
N ASN A 81 -7.47 4.85 11.66
CA ASN A 81 -7.29 5.32 13.03
C ASN A 81 -6.73 4.24 13.97
N HIS A 82 -5.65 3.58 13.56
CA HIS A 82 -5.03 2.51 14.33
C HIS A 82 -5.86 1.21 14.48
N VAL A 83 -6.94 1.06 13.72
CA VAL A 83 -7.80 -0.12 13.73
C VAL A 83 -7.87 -0.77 12.35
N TRP A 84 -7.71 -2.09 12.29
CA TRP A 84 -7.89 -2.84 11.05
C TRP A 84 -9.37 -2.94 10.70
N MET A 85 -9.69 -2.62 9.44
CA MET A 85 -11.00 -2.92 8.89
C MET A 85 -11.22 -4.44 8.89
N GLN A 86 -12.35 -4.86 9.46
CA GLN A 86 -12.73 -6.28 9.50
C GLN A 86 -13.26 -6.75 8.14
N GLU A 87 -14.02 -5.89 7.47
CA GLU A 87 -14.52 -6.16 6.13
C GLU A 87 -13.43 -5.90 5.08
N GLY A 88 -13.20 -6.89 4.22
CA GLY A 88 -12.31 -6.77 3.08
C GLY A 88 -12.91 -5.90 1.97
N PRO A 89 -12.09 -5.42 1.02
CA PRO A 89 -12.59 -4.68 -0.12
C PRO A 89 -13.43 -5.56 -1.04
N THR A 90 -14.41 -4.97 -1.72
CA THR A 90 -14.88 -5.54 -2.98
C THR A 90 -13.84 -5.26 -4.07
N TRP A 91 -13.72 -6.14 -5.06
CA TRP A 91 -12.70 -5.98 -6.10
C TRP A 91 -13.19 -6.39 -7.48
N GLN A 92 -12.56 -5.78 -8.48
CA GLN A 92 -12.81 -6.07 -9.89
C GLN A 92 -11.59 -5.73 -10.74
N GLN A 93 -11.46 -6.39 -11.89
CA GLN A 93 -10.53 -5.96 -12.93
C GLN A 93 -11.26 -5.02 -13.90
N LEU A 94 -10.73 -3.82 -14.08
CA LEU A 94 -11.26 -2.81 -14.99
C LEU A 94 -10.90 -3.13 -16.45
N ALA A 95 -11.63 -2.55 -17.40
CA ALA A 95 -11.33 -2.66 -18.83
C ALA A 95 -9.92 -2.15 -19.20
N SER A 96 -9.37 -1.23 -18.40
CA SER A 96 -7.98 -0.74 -18.49
C SER A 96 -6.93 -1.77 -18.07
N LYS A 97 -7.34 -3.01 -17.72
CA LYS A 97 -6.51 -4.08 -17.14
C LYS A 97 -5.92 -3.75 -15.76
N GLN A 98 -6.38 -2.69 -15.11
CA GLN A 98 -6.05 -2.39 -13.72
C GLN A 98 -7.00 -3.13 -12.79
N TRP A 99 -6.49 -3.54 -11.64
CA TRP A 99 -7.28 -4.05 -10.55
C TRP A 99 -7.75 -2.89 -9.68
N GLN A 100 -9.00 -2.97 -9.22
CA GLN A 100 -9.59 -1.99 -8.32
C GLN A 100 -10.10 -2.68 -7.06
N TRP A 101 -9.81 -2.07 -5.91
CA TRP A 101 -10.34 -2.44 -4.59
C TRP A 101 -11.14 -1.29 -4.02
N GLU A 102 -12.33 -1.58 -3.53
CA GLU A 102 -13.25 -0.59 -2.98
C GLU A 102 -13.63 -0.94 -1.53
N TRP A 103 -13.45 0.03 -0.64
CA TRP A 103 -13.94 0.00 0.73
C TRP A 103 -15.03 1.04 0.93
N GLN A 104 -16.04 0.70 1.72
CA GLN A 104 -17.05 1.64 2.20
C GLN A 104 -16.82 1.88 3.69
N LEU A 105 -16.52 3.13 4.04
CA LEU A 105 -16.14 3.52 5.39
C LEU A 105 -17.21 4.44 5.98
N ALA A 106 -17.75 4.08 7.14
CA ALA A 106 -18.52 5.03 7.94
C ALA A 106 -17.54 5.96 8.68
N ILE A 107 -17.43 7.19 8.21
CA ILE A 107 -16.56 8.23 8.77
C ILE A 107 -17.45 9.25 9.46
N PRO A 108 -17.72 9.10 10.77
CA PRO A 108 -18.43 10.14 11.51
C PRO A 108 -17.58 11.42 11.54
N PRO A 109 -18.21 12.60 11.63
CA PRO A 109 -17.50 13.84 11.93
C PRO A 109 -16.62 13.63 13.17
N SER A 110 -15.37 14.07 13.12
CA SER A 110 -14.43 13.93 14.23
C SER A 110 -13.77 15.26 14.52
N THR A 111 -13.26 15.42 15.74
CA THR A 111 -12.44 16.57 16.12
C THR A 111 -10.94 16.29 15.92
N GLU A 112 -10.60 15.07 15.48
CA GLU A 112 -9.22 14.61 15.26
C GLU A 112 -9.02 14.19 13.80
N PRO A 113 -7.81 14.40 13.24
CA PRO A 113 -7.51 13.92 11.91
C PRO A 113 -7.51 12.40 11.87
N LYS A 114 -7.97 11.82 10.76
CA LYS A 114 -8.06 10.37 10.62
C LYS A 114 -6.96 9.83 9.74
N GLU A 115 -6.24 8.83 10.20
CA GLU A 115 -5.22 8.15 9.40
C GLU A 115 -5.86 7.00 8.61
N LEU A 116 -5.62 6.97 7.31
CA LEU A 116 -5.92 5.85 6.42
C LEU A 116 -4.61 5.29 5.87
N VAL A 117 -4.41 3.98 6.05
CA VAL A 117 -3.28 3.25 5.47
C VAL A 117 -3.79 2.00 4.78
N ALA A 118 -3.45 1.78 3.52
CA ALA A 118 -3.68 0.48 2.89
C ALA A 118 -2.39 -0.33 2.85
N TYR A 119 -2.55 -1.64 3.01
CA TYR A 119 -1.47 -2.61 2.98
C TYR A 119 -1.80 -3.72 1.99
N HIS A 120 -0.78 -4.21 1.30
CA HIS A 120 -0.86 -5.41 0.46
C HIS A 120 0.06 -6.53 1.00
N SER A 121 0.00 -7.72 0.39
CA SER A 121 0.83 -8.88 0.75
C SER A 121 0.72 -9.32 2.22
N CYS A 122 -0.46 -9.15 2.81
CA CYS A 122 -0.69 -9.42 4.23
C CYS A 122 -0.68 -10.91 4.64
N ASP A 123 -0.45 -11.82 3.70
CA ASP A 123 -0.25 -13.26 3.92
C ASP A 123 1.16 -13.60 4.40
N VAL A 124 2.19 -12.89 3.92
CA VAL A 124 3.61 -13.11 4.28
C VAL A 124 4.20 -12.00 5.15
N GLY A 125 3.50 -10.86 5.22
CA GLY A 125 3.92 -9.68 5.95
C GLY A 125 3.37 -8.44 5.26
N CYS A 126 2.45 -7.73 5.92
CA CYS A 126 1.78 -6.57 5.33
C CYS A 126 2.80 -5.50 4.92
N VAL A 127 2.80 -5.15 3.64
CA VAL A 127 3.61 -4.07 3.06
C VAL A 127 2.73 -2.85 2.90
N GLU A 128 3.17 -1.70 3.40
CA GLU A 128 2.45 -0.44 3.26
C GLU A 128 2.38 -0.04 1.79
N TRP A 129 1.17 0.26 1.33
CA TRP A 129 0.89 0.57 -0.06
C TRP A 129 0.70 2.07 -0.28
N TRP A 130 -0.10 2.69 0.59
CA TRP A 130 -0.30 4.13 0.64
C TRP A 130 -0.81 4.55 2.01
N ARG A 131 -0.56 5.82 2.35
CA ARG A 131 -1.00 6.46 3.60
C ARG A 131 -1.55 7.85 3.31
N ARG A 132 -2.63 8.23 3.98
CA ARG A 132 -3.17 9.59 3.94
C ARG A 132 -3.79 9.99 5.27
N MET A 133 -3.58 11.24 5.65
CA MET A 133 -4.29 11.90 6.74
C MET A 133 -5.53 12.60 6.18
N LEU A 134 -6.71 12.27 6.69
CA LEU A 134 -7.93 13.00 6.46
C LEU A 134 -8.03 14.15 7.48
N PRO A 135 -8.41 15.37 7.06
CA PRO A 135 -8.48 16.52 7.95
C PRO A 135 -9.66 16.41 8.93
N ILE A 136 -9.53 17.12 10.06
CA ILE A 136 -10.44 17.09 11.20
C ILE A 136 -11.92 17.26 10.80
N SER A 137 -12.26 18.21 9.93
CA SER A 137 -13.66 18.44 9.52
C SER A 137 -14.05 17.73 8.21
N SER A 138 -13.34 16.70 7.76
CA SER A 138 -13.65 16.10 6.47
C SER A 138 -14.99 15.38 6.50
N THR A 139 -16.05 16.03 6.05
CA THR A 139 -17.15 15.27 5.46
C THR A 139 -16.64 14.62 4.16
N PRO A 140 -17.20 13.49 3.72
CA PRO A 140 -16.85 12.90 2.43
C PRO A 140 -16.97 13.90 1.26
N MET A 141 -17.80 14.95 1.39
CA MET A 141 -17.91 16.05 0.43
C MET A 141 -16.73 17.02 0.47
N ASP A 142 -16.18 17.32 1.65
CA ASP A 142 -15.01 18.23 1.77
C ASP A 142 -13.74 17.65 1.15
N LEU A 143 -13.63 16.31 1.09
CA LEU A 143 -12.50 15.60 0.48
C LEU A 143 -12.47 15.72 -1.05
N LEU A 144 -13.61 15.99 -1.69
CA LEU A 144 -13.69 16.22 -3.13
C LEU A 144 -13.22 17.64 -3.52
N CYS A 145 -13.61 18.67 -2.75
CA CYS A 145 -13.32 20.06 -3.11
C CYS A 145 -11.86 20.49 -2.90
N LYS A 146 -11.10 19.81 -2.02
CA LYS A 146 -9.73 20.23 -1.69
C LYS A 146 -8.66 19.86 -2.72
N CYS A 147 -8.97 19.09 -3.77
CA CYS A 147 -8.01 18.75 -4.81
C CYS A 147 -7.98 19.75 -5.99
N GLN A 148 -8.85 20.77 -6.01
CA GLN A 148 -9.08 21.58 -7.22
C GLN A 148 -8.83 23.09 -7.06
N ALA A 149 -8.27 23.54 -5.94
CA ALA A 149 -8.01 24.96 -5.69
C ALA A 149 -6.51 25.24 -5.46
N ASP A 150 -5.74 25.25 -6.55
CA ASP A 150 -4.61 26.19 -6.67
C ASP A 150 -4.43 26.65 -8.13
N PRO A 151 -5.30 27.56 -8.63
CA PRO A 151 -4.98 28.30 -9.84
C PRO A 151 -4.01 29.43 -9.46
N MET A 152 -2.74 29.22 -9.82
CA MET A 152 -1.68 30.21 -10.07
C MET A 152 -1.91 31.61 -9.49
N ARG A 153 -1.16 31.95 -8.44
CA ARG A 153 -0.93 33.35 -8.05
C ARG A 153 0.11 33.96 -9.03
N PRO A 154 -0.24 34.94 -9.87
CA PRO A 154 0.78 35.69 -10.59
C PRO A 154 1.52 36.61 -9.62
N ILE A 155 2.84 36.70 -9.82
CA ILE A 155 3.76 37.63 -9.15
C ILE A 155 3.58 39.02 -9.79
#